data_AF-A0A2E2VDV8-F1
#
_entry.id   AF-A0A2E2VDV8-F1
#
_cell.length_a   1.000
_cell.length_b   1.000
_cell.length_c   1.000
_cell.angle_alpha   90.00
_cell.angle_beta   90.00
_cell.angle_gamma   90.00
#
_symmetry.space_group_name_H-M   'P 1'
#
loop_
_entity.id
_entity.type
_entity.pdbx_description
1 polymer ?
#
loop_
_entity_poly.entity_id
_entity_poly.type
_entity_poly.pdbx_seq_one_letter_code
_entity_poly.pdbx_strand_id
1 'polypeptide(L)' 'MQERFADNLPWSYHLIPVLTGLIGLLIGSYLIEPYGALAKTTFPAICLIIGGFGGLILLGNISDKKKNDES' A
#
# COMPACT_ATOMS: atom_id res chain seq x y z
N MET A 1 2.86 9.46 24.16
CA MET A 1 2.27 10.53 23.33
C MET A 1 2.44 10.07 21.89
N GLN A 2 1.35 9.89 21.13
CA GLN A 2 1.38 9.37 19.76
C GLN A 2 2.43 10.13 18.93
N GLU A 3 3.58 9.50 18.64
CA GLU A 3 4.53 10.03 17.68
C GLU A 3 3.77 10.21 16.38
N ARG A 4 3.60 11.45 15.95
CA ARG A 4 2.93 11.85 14.72
C ARG A 4 3.67 11.18 13.56
N PHE A 5 3.27 9.97 13.20
CA PHE A 5 3.75 9.17 12.06
C PHE A 5 3.70 9.95 10.72
N ALA A 6 3.01 11.10 10.68
CA ALA A 6 2.80 11.92 9.50
C ALA A 6 3.56 13.26 9.48
N ASP A 7 4.10 13.76 10.59
CA ASP A 7 4.65 15.13 10.62
C ASP A 7 6.14 15.22 10.24
N ASN A 8 6.91 14.13 10.34
CA ASN A 8 8.37 14.14 10.06
C ASN A 8 8.79 13.45 8.74
N LEU A 9 7.83 12.92 7.97
CA LEU A 9 8.09 12.39 6.62
C LEU A 9 7.56 13.34 5.55
N PRO A 10 8.34 13.60 4.48
CA PRO A 10 7.86 14.38 3.35
C PRO A 10 6.52 13.83 2.83
N TRP A 11 5.59 14.71 2.47
CA TRP A 11 4.25 14.32 2.03
C TRP A 11 4.27 13.35 0.83
N SER A 12 5.35 13.37 0.03
CA SER A 12 5.60 12.42 -1.05
C SER A 12 5.56 10.95 -0.63
N TYR A 13 5.92 10.62 0.61
CA TYR A 13 5.88 9.24 1.10
C TYR A 13 4.45 8.72 1.33
N HIS A 14 3.47 9.61 1.48
CA HIS A 14 2.06 9.23 1.62
C HIS A 14 1.46 8.73 0.29
N LEU A 15 2.15 8.92 -0.84
CA LEU A 15 1.79 8.31 -2.11
C LEU A 15 2.15 6.82 -2.17
N ILE A 16 3.00 6.31 -1.28
CA ILE A 16 3.45 4.91 -1.29
C ILE A 16 2.26 3.95 -1.16
N PRO A 17 1.34 4.08 -0.18
CA PRO A 17 0.13 3.26 -0.09
C PRO A 17 -0.78 3.35 -1.31
N VAL A 18 -0.89 4.54 -1.91
CA VAL A 18 -1.73 4.76 -3.10
C VAL A 18 -1.14 4.04 -4.32
N LEU A 19 0.17 4.15 -4.53
CA LEU A 19 0.87 3.51 -5.64
C LEU A 19 0.88 1.99 -5.49
N THR A 20 1.17 1.48 -4.30
CA THR A 20 1.14 0.03 -4.03
C THR A 20 -0.26 -0.55 -4.14
N GLY A 21 -1.30 0.18 -3.72
CA GLY A 21 -2.69 -0.18 -3.95
C GLY A 21 -3.07 -0.23 -5.43
N LEU A 22 -2.66 0.77 -6.22
CA LEU A 22 -2.89 0.82 -7.68
C LEU A 22 -2.19 -0.32 -8.42
N ILE A 23 -0.94 -0.62 -8.05
CA ILE A 23 -0.17 -1.74 -8.61
C ILE A 23 -0.86 -3.06 -8.24
N GLY A 24 -1.28 -3.23 -6.98
CA GLY A 24 -2.03 -4.40 -6.53
C GLY A 24 -3.34 -4.58 -7.29
N LEU A 25 -4.09 -3.50 -7.53
CA LEU A 25 -5.32 -3.51 -8.32
C LEU A 25 -5.06 -3.95 -9.78
N LEU A 26 -4.05 -3.38 -10.44
CA LEU A 26 -3.72 -3.71 -11.84
C LEU A 26 -3.31 -5.17 -11.98
N ILE A 27 -2.45 -5.65 -11.09
CA ILE A 27 -2.00 -7.05 -11.06
C ILE A 27 -3.20 -7.97 -10.78
N GLY A 28 -4.02 -7.66 -9.77
CA GLY A 28 -5.20 -8.45 -9.43
C GLY A 28 -6.21 -8.52 -10.59
N SER A 29 -6.38 -7.41 -11.32
CA SER A 29 -7.27 -7.34 -12.48
C SER A 29 -6.75 -8.19 -13.65
N TYR A 30 -5.44 -8.17 -13.90
CA TYR A 30 -4.81 -8.97 -14.95
C TYR A 30 -4.85 -10.48 -14.62
N LEU A 31 -4.53 -10.86 -13.38
CA LEU A 31 -4.54 -12.27 -12.98
C LEU A 31 -5.94 -12.90 -13.02
N ILE A 32 -6.99 -12.11 -12.76
CA ILE A 32 -8.37 -12.62 -12.67
C ILE A 32 -9.11 -12.61 -14.02
N GLU A 33 -8.46 -12.16 -15.11
CA GLU A 33 -9.04 -12.06 -16.45
C GLU A 33 -9.64 -13.38 -17.01
N PRO A 34 -9.07 -14.58 -16.77
CA PRO A 34 -9.64 -15.84 -17.26
C PRO A 34 -10.77 -16.39 -16.38
N TYR A 35 -11.08 -15.78 -15.23
CA TYR A 35 -12.05 -16.30 -14.27
C TYR A 35 -13.47 -15.72 -14.47
N GLY A 36 -14.45 -16.29 -13.78
CA GLY A 36 -15.86 -15.88 -13.88
C GLY A 36 -16.15 -14.47 -13.34
N ALA A 37 -17.34 -13.94 -13.67
CA ALA A 37 -17.76 -12.57 -13.35
C ALA A 37 -17.70 -12.21 -11.85
N LEU A 38 -17.94 -13.19 -10.98
CA LEU A 38 -17.88 -13.00 -9.53
C LEU A 38 -16.44 -12.81 -9.03
N ALA A 39 -15.48 -13.54 -9.60
CA ALA A 39 -14.07 -13.35 -9.26
C ALA A 39 -13.53 -12.01 -9.75
N LYS A 40 -13.95 -11.59 -10.96
CA LYS A 40 -13.55 -10.30 -11.56
C LYS A 40 -13.96 -9.06 -10.78
N THR A 41 -14.97 -9.16 -9.92
CA THR A 41 -15.44 -8.02 -9.12
C THR A 41 -14.81 -8.00 -7.73
N THR A 42 -14.73 -9.15 -7.06
CA THR A 42 -14.24 -9.22 -5.67
C THR A 42 -12.71 -9.24 -5.58
N PHE A 43 -12.04 -9.92 -6.52
CA PHE A 43 -10.59 -10.13 -6.44
C PHE A 43 -9.78 -8.83 -6.60
N PRO A 44 -10.07 -7.94 -7.57
CA PRO A 44 -9.36 -6.67 -7.69
C PRO A 44 -9.54 -5.78 -6.46
N ALA A 45 -10.74 -5.76 -5.87
CA ALA A 45 -11.02 -5.01 -4.65
C ALA A 45 -10.20 -5.52 -3.46
N ILE A 46 -10.12 -6.84 -3.29
CA ILE A 46 -9.28 -7.47 -2.25
C ILE A 46 -7.80 -7.14 -2.49
N CYS A 47 -7.32 -7.24 -3.73
CA CYS A 47 -5.94 -6.89 -4.08
C CYS A 47 -5.63 -5.41 -3.83
N LEU A 48 -6.58 -4.50 -4.04
CA LEU A 48 -6.42 -3.07 -3.72
C LEU A 48 -6.27 -2.85 -2.21
N ILE A 49 -7.11 -3.50 -1.40
CA ILE A 49 -7.04 -3.41 0.07
C ILE A 49 -5.71 -3.95 0.58
N ILE A 50 -5.30 -5.14 0.11
CA ILE A 50 -4.03 -5.76 0.52
C ILE A 50 -2.84 -4.93 0.03
N GLY A 51 -2.88 -4.43 -1.21
CA GLY A 51 -1.81 -3.59 -1.77
C GLY A 51 -1.64 -2.28 -1.01
N GLY A 52 -2.75 -1.60 -0.69
CA GLY A 52 -2.73 -0.37 0.10
C GLY A 52 -2.24 -0.61 1.54
N PHE A 53 -2.67 -1.70 2.16
CA PHE A 53 -2.20 -2.08 3.50
C PHE A 53 -0.70 -2.44 3.50
N GLY A 54 -0.23 -3.18 2.49
CA GLY A 54 1.19 -3.45 2.29
C GLY A 54 2.02 -2.19 2.14
N GLY A 55 1.51 -1.18 1.43
CA GLY A 55 2.15 0.13 1.34
C GLY A 55 2.23 0.89 2.66
N LEU A 56 1.25 0.75 3.54
CA LEU A 56 1.30 1.32 4.90
C LEU A 56 2.36 0.63 5.76
N ILE A 57 2.48 -0.70 5.68
CA ILE A 57 3.56 -1.43 6.36
C ILE A 57 4.92 -0.99 5.84
N LEU A 58 5.07 -0.84 4.52
CA LEU A 58 6.30 -0.38 3.90
C LEU A 58 6.68 1.04 4.36
N LEU A 59 5.70 1.93 4.43
CA LEU A 59 5.87 3.28 4.97
C LEU A 59 6.32 3.25 6.44
N GLY A 60 5.73 2.38 7.25
CA GLY A 60 6.13 2.15 8.64
C GLY A 60 7.59 1.71 8.76
N ASN A 61 8.03 0.75 7.95
CA ASN A 61 9.42 0.28 7.94
C ASN A 61 10.42 1.36 7.48
N ILE A 62 10.04 2.19 6.49
CA ILE A 62 10.89 3.30 6.03
C ILE A 62 11.00 4.36 7.13
N SER A 63 9.88 4.68 7.79
CA SER A 63 9.88 5.63 8.91
C SER A 63 10.75 5.15 10.08
N ASP A 64 10.70 3.86 10.42
CA ASP A 64 11.50 3.28 11.49
C ASP A 64 13.01 3.30 11.17
N LYS A 65 13.37 2.95 9.93
CA LYS A 65 14.76 3.06 9.44
C LYS A 65 15.29 4.50 9.51
N LYS A 66 14.52 5.47 9.02
CA LYS A 66 14.93 6.89 9.05
C LYS A 66 15.16 7.38 10.48
N LYS A 67 14.32 6.97 11.43
CA LYS A 67 14.46 7.32 12.84
C LYS A 67 15.76 6.75 13.46
N ASN A 68 16.16 5.54 13.07
CA ASN A 68 17.39 4.91 13.56
C ASN A 68 18.67 5.50 12.96
N ASP A 69 18.63 6.02 11.73
CA ASP A 69 19.78 6.69 11.09
C ASP A 69 20.04 8.12 11.65
N GLU A 70 19.06 8.71 12.34
CA GLU A 70 19.14 10.04 12.98
C GLU A 70 19.56 9.97 14.48
N SER A 71 19.82 8.76 15.03
CA SER A 71 20.24 8.51 16.43
C SER A 71 21.71 8.12 16.56
#